data_AF-A0A3C0AWH5-F1
#
_entry.id   AF-A0A3C0AWH5-F1
#
_cell.length_a   1.000
_cell.length_b   1.000
_cell.length_c   1.000
_cell.angle_alpha   90.00
_cell.angle_beta   90.00
_cell.angle_gamma   90.00
#
_symmetry.space_group_name_H-M   'P 1'
#
loop_
_entity.id
_entity.type
_entity.pdbx_description
1 polymer ?
#
loop_
_entity_poly.entity_id
_entity_poly.type
_entity_poly.pdbx_seq_one_letter_code
_entity_poly.pdbx_strand_id
1 'polypeptide(L)' 'MNNNKPIGIFDSGIGGTSIWTEIHRLLPDEKTIYLADSKNAPYGQKSKAEIIALS' A
#
# COMPACT_ATOMS: atom_id res chain seq x y z
N MET A 1 23.64 -11.33 2.88
CA MET A 1 23.47 -9.95 2.37
C MET A 1 22.32 -9.33 3.13
N ASN A 2 22.52 -8.23 3.87
CA ASN A 2 21.40 -7.52 4.49
C ASN A 2 20.64 -6.76 3.41
N ASN A 3 19.49 -7.29 2.99
CA ASN A 3 18.59 -6.60 2.08
C ASN A 3 17.76 -5.59 2.88
N ASN A 4 18.35 -4.43 3.20
CA ASN A 4 17.73 -3.40 4.03
C ASN A 4 16.66 -2.57 3.28
N LYS A 5 15.99 -3.19 2.29
CA LYS A 5 14.97 -2.56 1.45
C LYS A 5 13.60 -2.92 2.00
N PRO A 6 12.79 -1.95 2.44
CA PRO A 6 11.47 -2.24 3.00
C PRO A 6 10.48 -2.70 1.92
N ILE A 7 9.48 -3.48 2.33
CA ILE A 7 8.30 -3.81 1.52
C ILE A 7 7.40 -2.57 1.45
N GLY A 8 7.19 -2.05 0.24
CA GLY A 8 6.26 -0.96 -0.01
C GLY A 8 4.83 -1.47 -0.22
N ILE A 9 3.87 -0.90 0.50
CA ILE A 9 2.45 -1.19 0.39
C ILE A 9 1.75 0.12 0.02
N PHE A 10 0.91 0.07 -1.01
CA PHE A 10 0.17 1.22 -1.50
C PHE A 10 -1.32 0.90 -1.51
N ASP A 11 -2.14 1.81 -0.98
CA ASP A 11 -3.59 1.73 -1.01
C ASP A 11 -4.20 3.12 -1.16
N SER A 12 -5.43 3.19 -1.65
CA SER A 12 -6.21 4.42 -1.71
C SER A 12 -6.64 4.94 -0.33
N GLY A 13 -6.51 4.15 0.75
CA GLY A 13 -6.91 4.56 2.09
C GLY A 13 -6.40 3.65 3.22
N ILE A 14 -7.17 3.58 4.30
CA ILE A 14 -6.84 2.77 5.49
C ILE A 14 -7.27 1.30 5.37
N GLY A 15 -8.03 0.93 4.33
CA GLY A 15 -8.59 -0.42 4.17
C GLY A 15 -7.52 -1.50 4.05
N GLY A 16 -6.40 -1.19 3.41
CA GLY A 16 -5.25 -2.08 3.24
C GLY A 16 -4.46 -2.38 4.52
N THR A 17 -4.78 -1.75 5.66
CA THR A 17 -4.10 -2.06 6.94
C THR A 17 -4.37 -3.49 7.43
N SER A 18 -5.48 -4.10 7.01
CA SER A 18 -5.77 -5.52 7.23
C SER A 18 -4.73 -6.45 6.57
N ILE A 19 -4.32 -6.12 5.35
CA ILE A 19 -3.26 -6.83 4.62
C ILE A 19 -1.89 -6.56 5.23
N TRP A 20 -1.62 -5.31 5.63
CA TRP A 20 -0.38 -4.97 6.34
C TRP A 20 -0.21 -5.78 7.63
N THR A 21 -1.30 -5.96 8.39
CA THR A 21 -1.31 -6.76 9.61
C THR A 21 -0.88 -8.20 9.34
N GLU A 22 -1.42 -8.80 8.28
CA GLU A 22 -1.07 -10.18 7.91
C GLU A 22 0.37 -10.31 7.39
N ILE A 23 0.86 -9.32 6.64
CA ILE A 23 2.27 -9.24 6.22
C ILE A 23 3.18 -9.20 7.44
N HIS A 24 2.90 -8.32 8.41
CA HIS A 24 3.71 -8.21 9.61
C HIS A 24 3.66 -9.47 10.48
N ARG A 25 2.52 -10.17 10.51
CA ARG A 25 2.37 -11.45 11.22
C ARG A 25 3.23 -12.56 10.61
N LEU A 26 3.32 -12.63 9.28
CA LEU A 26 4.08 -13.65 8.57
C LEU A 26 5.58 -13.32 8.43
N LEU A 27 5.92 -12.03 8.36
CA LEU A 27 7.26 -11.51 8.15
C LEU A 27 7.60 -10.46 9.22
N PRO A 28 7.76 -10.87 10.50
CA PRO A 28 7.94 -9.93 11.62
C PRO A 28 9.24 -9.12 11.54
N ASP A 29 10.28 -9.67 10.90
CA ASP A 29 11.60 -9.05 10.80
C ASP A 29 11.74 -8.12 9.57
N GLU A 30 10.74 -8.12 8.67
CA GLU A 30 10.76 -7.29 7.48
C GLU A 30 10.28 -5.87 7.78
N LYS A 31 11.01 -4.88 7.24
CA LYS A 31 10.57 -3.48 7.31
C LYS A 31 9.48 -3.25 6.28
N THR A 32 8.45 -2.51 6.66
CA THR A 32 7.34 -2.15 5.76
C THR A 32 7.16 -0.63 5.69
N ILE A 33 6.75 -0.12 4.53
CA ILE A 33 6.29 1.25 4.33
C ILE A 33 4.88 1.17 3.77
N TYR A 34 3.91 1.76 4.45
CA TYR A 34 2.53 1.86 3.97
C TYR A 34 2.24 3.28 3.52
N LEU A 35 1.82 3.44 2.27
CA LEU A 35 1.44 4.72 1.67
C LEU A 35 -0.06 4.71 1.34
N ALA A 36 -0.81 5.56 2.03
CA ALA A 36 -2.23 5.78 1.76
C ALA A 36 -2.41 7.00 0.85
N ASP A 37 -2.97 6.82 -0.35
CA ASP A 37 -3.34 7.92 -1.25
C ASP A 37 -4.75 8.44 -0.97
N SER A 38 -4.91 9.11 0.17
CA SER A 38 -6.18 9.74 0.53
C SER A 38 -6.57 10.89 -0.41
N LYS A 39 -5.62 11.49 -1.15
CA LYS A 39 -5.89 12.59 -2.09
C LYS A 39 -6.72 12.12 -3.28
N ASN A 40 -6.46 10.90 -3.77
CA ASN A 40 -7.14 10.36 -4.93
C ASN A 40 -8.22 9.32 -4.58
N ALA A 41 -8.48 9.09 -3.29
CA ALA A 41 -9.54 8.20 -2.82
C ALA A 41 -10.96 8.71 -3.17
N PRO A 42 -11.96 7.82 -3.35
CA PRO A 42 -11.85 6.36 -3.48
C PRO A 42 -11.57 5.93 -4.93
N TYR A 43 -10.74 4.91 -5.11
CA TYR A 43 -10.41 4.40 -6.46
C TYR A 43 -11.56 3.64 -7.10
N GLY A 44 -12.46 3.06 -6.31
CA GLY A 44 -13.58 2.25 -6.83
C GLY A 44 -14.56 3.00 -7.73
N GLN A 45 -14.56 4.33 -7.69
CA GLN A 45 -15.40 5.18 -8.54
C GLN A 45 -14.68 5.65 -9.81
N LYS A 46 -13.38 5.40 -9.92
CA LYS A 46 -12.54 5.85 -11.03
C LYS A 46 -12.41 4.75 -12.08
N SER A 47 -12.38 5.14 -13.34
CA SER A 47 -11.99 4.25 -14.43
C SER A 47 -10.51 3.88 -14.33
N LYS A 48 -10.13 2.77 -14.97
CA LYS A 48 -8.73 2.34 -15.05
C LYS A 48 -7.82 3.42 -15.64
N ALA A 49 -8.29 4.16 -16.65
CA ALA A 49 -7.53 5.23 -17.28
C ALA A 49 -7.27 6.38 -16.30
N GLU A 50 -8.28 6.79 -15.53
CA GLU A 50 -8.14 7.83 -14.51
C GLU A 50 -7.15 7.44 -13.42
N ILE A 51 -7.17 6.19 -12.95
CA ILE A 51 -6.24 5.70 -11.92
C ILE A 51 -4.79 5.72 -12.43
N ILE A 52 -4.56 5.34 -13.69
CA ILE A 52 -3.20 5.33 -14.30
C ILE A 52 -2.69 6.75 -14.54
N ALA A 53 -3.59 7.72 -14.76
CA ALA A 53 -3.22 9.12 -14.98
C ALA A 53 -2.95 9.92 -13.70
N LEU A 54 -3.15 9.33 -12.51
CA LEU A 54 -2.87 9.99 -11.24
C LEU A 54 -1.36 10.30 -11.12
N SER A 55 -1.03 11.53 -10.75
CA SER A 55 0.34 12.06 -10.59
C SER A 55 0.56 12.63 -9.20
#